data_AF-A0AAD5THW1-F1
#
_entry.id   AF-A0AAD5THW1-F1
#
_cell.length_a   1.000
_cell.length_b   1.000
_cell.length_c   1.000
_cell.angle_alpha   90.00
_cell.angle_beta   90.00
_cell.angle_gamma   90.00
#
_symmetry.space_group_name_H-M   'P 1'
#
loop_
_entity.id
_entity.type
_entity.pdbx_description
1 polymer ?
#
loop_
_entity_poly.entity_id
_entity_poly.type
_entity_poly.pdbx_seq_one_letter_code
_entity_poly.pdbx_strand_id
1 'polypeptide(L)'
;MLFHAAHLPSVSPTGGSVFQAVRKFVEADDIIEVLDAFQAWKQACIELEREGPVSSSVSSSGGASPRHSTTLSAPSPAASASSSTTSLATTADPKTPFEIYSLLHKHSVRATHHLADFWKCILIFFFFSLLQCIANRFEESRYACRPSSSSSSSSSSPERRALVAGGGPVGLRAAIELALQKFDSVVVLEKRDTFSRLNVMRIHTDDLEELISGFGARACYPKIGIRDRDVISIRRLQLVLTKMALCLGVQIHAGAELISISPQPSTPYWTADINTLYPEKIDVTFNTLVLATGEKSKLSSEFGFSRTVFRAGNATGITCNFSPSHTPVSSDDLVSGGRVSYLNVKFFKELKAKGLDVENIASYTTEDSHYLVMTPTKATLLERGVVKQDIADPVELVRPDNVDREKLLAFAREMATEVGIPADSDFLPMRSSKDGATWPDVGIFDFTGKTMATEPSKILTETYTDAETGSRREKSLLVALVGDALVEPFWPTGTGWARGNGSCKLLGDTLRELGPDPARWREKADVVLKLHEDHYVRLKSESYAPMSRVMGVS
;
A
#
# COMPACT_ATOMS: atom_id res chain seq x y z
N MET A 1 -1.67 6.60 -25.92
CA MET A 1 -1.49 5.56 -26.94
C MET A 1 -2.47 4.44 -26.64
N LEU A 2 -3.62 4.44 -27.33
CA LEU A 2 -4.53 3.31 -27.41
C LEU A 2 -3.93 2.35 -28.43
N PHE A 3 -3.45 1.18 -28.00
CA PHE A 3 -2.95 0.17 -28.94
C PHE A 3 -4.12 -0.41 -29.72
N HIS A 4 -4.04 -0.31 -31.05
CA HIS A 4 -4.96 -0.91 -32.00
C HIS A 4 -4.92 -2.44 -31.86
N ALA A 5 -6.09 -3.04 -31.65
CA ALA A 5 -6.32 -4.48 -31.62
C ALA A 5 -6.30 -5.07 -33.05
N ALA A 6 -5.17 -4.97 -33.74
CA ALA A 6 -4.98 -5.59 -35.04
C ALA A 6 -3.89 -6.67 -34.92
N HIS A 7 -4.35 -7.92 -34.97
CA HIS A 7 -3.56 -9.18 -34.96
C HIS A 7 -3.36 -9.81 -33.56
N LEU A 8 -4.46 -10.28 -32.98
CA LEU A 8 -4.42 -11.38 -32.01
C LEU A 8 -4.67 -12.70 -32.76
N PRO A 9 -3.93 -13.79 -32.48
CA PRO A 9 -4.29 -15.12 -32.95
C PRO A 9 -5.69 -15.49 -32.45
N SER A 10 -6.43 -16.32 -33.19
CA SER A 10 -7.78 -16.74 -32.83
C SER A 10 -7.80 -17.33 -31.41
N VAL A 11 -8.27 -16.55 -30.45
CA VAL A 11 -8.38 -16.98 -29.05
C VAL A 11 -9.50 -18.02 -28.99
N SER A 12 -9.25 -19.18 -28.39
CA SER A 12 -10.31 -20.16 -28.12
C SER A 12 -11.44 -19.51 -27.31
N PRO A 13 -12.68 -20.04 -27.36
CA PRO A 13 -13.79 -19.53 -26.54
C PRO A 13 -13.43 -19.39 -25.05
N THR A 14 -12.48 -20.18 -24.56
CA THR A 14 -12.02 -20.26 -23.17
C THR A 14 -10.79 -19.41 -22.85
N GLY A 15 -9.91 -19.11 -23.80
CA GLY A 15 -8.94 -18.02 -23.65
C GLY A 15 -9.62 -16.64 -23.54
N GLY A 16 -10.83 -16.51 -24.07
CA GLY A 16 -11.69 -15.33 -23.91
C GLY A 16 -12.17 -15.10 -22.47
N SER A 17 -12.41 -16.17 -21.69
CA SER A 17 -12.91 -16.06 -20.30
C SER A 17 -11.82 -15.54 -19.35
N VAL A 18 -10.57 -16.01 -19.49
CA VAL A 18 -9.44 -15.54 -18.69
C VAL A 18 -9.15 -14.06 -18.97
N PHE A 19 -9.15 -13.65 -20.24
CA PHE A 19 -8.94 -12.24 -20.59
C PHE A 19 -10.00 -11.31 -19.98
N GLN A 20 -11.28 -11.73 -20.02
CA GLN A 20 -12.37 -10.98 -19.39
C GLN A 20 -12.22 -10.91 -17.87
N ALA A 21 -11.80 -12.00 -17.23
CA ALA A 21 -11.58 -12.02 -15.79
C ALA A 21 -10.42 -11.11 -15.35
N VAL A 22 -9.29 -11.13 -16.09
CA VAL A 22 -8.16 -10.21 -15.90
C VAL A 22 -8.61 -8.75 -16.04
N ARG A 23 -9.39 -8.45 -17.08
CA ARG A 23 -9.92 -7.11 -17.30
C ARG A 23 -10.78 -6.65 -16.12
N LYS A 24 -11.71 -7.50 -15.65
CA LYS A 24 -12.54 -7.21 -14.46
C LYS A 24 -11.67 -6.96 -13.22
N PHE A 25 -10.62 -7.74 -13.03
CA PHE A 25 -9.69 -7.55 -11.91
C PHE A 25 -8.95 -6.20 -11.96
N VAL A 26 -8.54 -5.77 -13.16
CA VAL A 26 -7.88 -4.47 -13.35
C VAL A 26 -8.86 -3.32 -13.19
N GLU A 27 -10.08 -3.45 -13.71
CA GLU A 27 -11.12 -2.42 -13.68
C GLU A 27 -11.84 -2.34 -12.32
N ALA A 28 -11.78 -3.38 -11.49
CA ALA A 28 -12.37 -3.40 -10.14
C ALA A 28 -11.89 -2.20 -9.30
N ASP A 29 -12.86 -1.51 -8.70
CA ASP A 29 -12.69 -0.18 -8.12
C ASP A 29 -13.00 -0.12 -6.61
N ASP A 30 -13.24 -1.28 -5.99
CA ASP A 30 -13.36 -1.47 -4.54
C ASP A 30 -12.74 -2.81 -4.10
N ILE A 31 -12.38 -2.94 -2.82
CA ILE A 31 -11.68 -4.11 -2.27
C ILE A 31 -12.44 -5.41 -2.52
N ILE A 32 -13.75 -5.45 -2.27
CA ILE A 32 -14.57 -6.65 -2.49
C ILE A 32 -14.59 -7.03 -3.97
N GLU A 33 -14.76 -6.05 -4.87
CA GLU A 33 -14.75 -6.28 -6.31
C GLU A 33 -13.40 -6.84 -6.78
N VAL A 34 -12.29 -6.34 -6.23
CA VAL A 34 -10.94 -6.84 -6.54
C VAL A 34 -10.79 -8.30 -6.07
N LEU A 35 -11.26 -8.63 -4.88
CA LEU A 35 -11.21 -9.99 -4.34
C LEU A 35 -12.05 -10.96 -5.18
N ASP A 36 -13.29 -10.60 -5.49
CA ASP A 36 -14.20 -11.40 -6.32
C ASP A 36 -13.63 -11.62 -7.73
N ALA A 37 -13.14 -10.54 -8.36
CA ALA A 37 -12.55 -10.61 -9.69
C ALA A 37 -11.27 -11.45 -9.71
N PHE A 38 -10.47 -11.41 -8.64
CA PHE A 38 -9.28 -12.26 -8.51
C PHE A 38 -9.66 -13.74 -8.38
N GLN A 39 -10.70 -14.08 -7.62
CA GLN A 39 -11.19 -15.46 -7.52
C GLN A 39 -11.72 -15.96 -8.87
N ALA A 40 -12.51 -15.16 -9.56
CA ALA A 40 -13.00 -15.49 -10.90
C ALA A 40 -11.85 -15.69 -11.90
N TRP A 41 -10.80 -14.88 -11.80
CA TRP A 41 -9.61 -15.02 -12.63
C TRP A 41 -8.87 -16.33 -12.33
N LYS A 42 -8.61 -16.65 -11.05
CA LYS A 42 -8.00 -17.93 -10.67
C LYS A 42 -8.80 -19.13 -11.19
N GLN A 43 -10.12 -19.08 -11.04
CA GLN A 43 -11.00 -20.14 -11.51
C GLN A 43 -10.94 -20.31 -13.03
N ALA A 44 -10.92 -19.21 -13.80
CA ALA A 44 -10.77 -19.24 -15.24
C ALA A 44 -9.42 -19.85 -15.68
N CYS A 45 -8.33 -19.59 -14.95
CA CYS A 45 -7.03 -20.23 -15.22
C CYS A 45 -7.08 -21.75 -14.98
N ILE A 46 -7.71 -22.19 -13.89
CA ILE A 46 -7.87 -23.62 -13.58
C ILE A 46 -8.69 -24.32 -14.67
N GLU A 47 -9.77 -23.69 -15.14
CA GLU A 47 -10.61 -24.24 -16.23
C GLU A 47 -9.83 -24.36 -17.54
N LEU A 48 -9.04 -23.34 -17.90
CA LEU A 48 -8.19 -23.37 -19.09
C LEU A 48 -7.18 -24.53 -19.07
N GLU A 49 -6.59 -24.84 -17.90
CA GLU A 49 -5.70 -25.99 -17.76
C GLU A 49 -6.40 -27.35 -17.93
N ARG A 50 -7.65 -27.46 -17.45
CA ARG A 50 -8.42 -28.71 -17.51
C ARG A 50 -8.84 -29.06 -18.94
N GLU A 51 -8.98 -28.08 -19.83
CA GLU A 51 -9.41 -28.29 -21.21
C GLU A 51 -8.33 -28.89 -22.12
N GLY A 52 -7.05 -28.82 -21.73
CA GLY A 52 -5.93 -29.36 -22.52
C GLY A 52 -5.75 -28.67 -23.89
N PRO A 53 -4.69 -29.01 -24.65
CA PRO A 53 -4.53 -28.49 -25.99
C PRO A 53 -5.65 -29.05 -26.89
N VAL A 54 -6.49 -28.16 -27.44
CA VAL A 54 -7.48 -28.51 -28.46
C VAL A 54 -6.76 -29.22 -29.60
N SER A 55 -7.07 -30.50 -29.83
CA SER A 55 -6.59 -31.22 -31.00
C SER A 55 -7.19 -30.57 -32.25
N SER A 56 -6.44 -29.64 -32.86
CA SER A 56 -6.77 -29.18 -34.19
C SER A 56 -6.53 -30.34 -35.16
N SER A 57 -7.61 -31.02 -35.53
CA SER A 57 -7.61 -31.92 -36.68
C SER A 57 -7.42 -31.08 -37.95
N VAL A 58 -6.17 -30.72 -38.24
CA VAL A 58 -5.81 -30.12 -39.53
C VAL A 58 -5.66 -31.27 -40.52
N SER A 59 -6.67 -31.41 -41.37
CA SER A 59 -6.60 -32.22 -42.58
C SER A 59 -5.40 -31.79 -43.42
N SER A 60 -4.49 -32.73 -43.66
CA SER A 60 -3.34 -32.58 -44.55
C SER A 60 -3.77 -32.24 -45.97
N SER A 61 -3.40 -31.06 -46.46
CA SER A 61 -3.25 -30.81 -47.90
C SER A 61 -1.87 -30.21 -48.14
N GLY A 62 -1.03 -30.99 -48.83
CA GLY A 62 0.37 -30.68 -49.08
C GLY A 62 0.59 -29.45 -49.97
N GLY A 63 1.71 -28.78 -49.73
CA GLY A 63 2.24 -27.70 -50.57
C GLY A 63 3.70 -27.45 -50.18
N ALA A 64 4.60 -27.68 -51.13
CA ALA A 64 6.05 -27.74 -50.96
C ALA A 64 6.69 -26.39 -50.58
N SER A 65 7.81 -26.47 -49.84
CA SER A 65 8.76 -25.37 -49.62
C SER A 65 9.40 -24.87 -50.93
N PRO A 66 9.98 -23.66 -50.89
CA PRO A 66 11.44 -23.63 -50.93
C PRO A 66 12.08 -22.69 -49.91
N ARG A 67 13.29 -23.09 -49.49
CA ARG A 67 14.23 -22.37 -48.64
C ARG A 67 14.78 -21.15 -49.37
N HIS A 68 14.88 -20.00 -48.69
CA HIS A 68 15.95 -19.03 -48.96
C HIS A 68 16.42 -18.38 -47.67
N SER A 69 17.71 -18.57 -47.41
CA SER A 69 18.54 -17.91 -46.42
C SER A 69 18.94 -16.53 -46.93
N THR A 70 18.76 -15.49 -46.12
CA THR A 70 19.53 -14.24 -46.26
C THR A 70 19.65 -13.54 -44.91
N THR A 71 20.85 -13.63 -44.37
CA THR A 71 21.46 -12.79 -43.33
C THR A 71 21.56 -11.36 -43.86
N LEU A 72 21.00 -10.38 -43.15
CA LEU A 72 21.29 -8.96 -43.38
C LEU A 72 21.41 -8.22 -42.05
N SER A 73 22.66 -7.90 -41.74
CA SER A 73 23.14 -6.98 -40.72
C SER A 73 22.84 -5.53 -41.10
N ALA A 74 22.51 -4.69 -40.12
CA ALA A 74 22.49 -3.24 -40.24
C ALA A 74 22.71 -2.57 -38.86
N PRO A 75 23.20 -1.32 -38.82
CA PRO A 75 24.27 -0.89 -37.92
C PRO A 75 23.81 -0.01 -36.74
N SER A 76 24.67 0.07 -35.70
CA SER A 76 24.61 1.08 -34.64
C SER A 76 25.00 2.47 -35.15
N PRO A 77 24.48 3.53 -34.50
CA PRO A 77 25.24 4.75 -34.31
C PRO A 77 25.48 5.04 -32.82
N ALA A 78 26.72 5.39 -32.51
CA ALA A 78 27.14 5.95 -31.24
C ALA A 78 26.92 7.47 -31.24
N ALA A 79 26.44 8.02 -30.12
CA ALA A 79 26.71 9.40 -29.72
C ALA A 79 26.56 9.54 -28.20
N SER A 80 27.64 10.02 -27.58
CA SER A 80 27.87 10.24 -26.17
C SER A 80 27.22 11.53 -25.65
N ALA A 81 26.63 11.48 -24.45
CA ALA A 81 26.53 12.64 -23.56
C ALA A 81 26.56 12.17 -22.11
N SER A 82 27.53 12.68 -21.36
CA SER A 82 27.80 12.38 -19.96
C SER A 82 26.90 13.17 -19.02
N SER A 83 26.13 12.48 -18.17
CA SER A 83 25.61 13.01 -16.91
C SER A 83 25.72 11.94 -15.83
N SER A 84 26.39 12.28 -14.74
CA SER A 84 26.57 11.47 -13.55
C SER A 84 25.22 11.05 -12.96
N THR A 85 24.89 9.76 -13.08
CA THR A 85 23.68 9.16 -12.48
C THR A 85 24.10 8.02 -11.57
N THR A 86 23.65 8.09 -10.33
CA THR A 86 23.73 7.04 -9.31
C THR A 86 23.16 5.73 -9.89
N SER A 87 23.91 4.63 -9.81
CA SER A 87 23.49 3.35 -10.40
C SER A 87 22.28 2.76 -9.67
N LEU A 88 21.11 2.75 -10.31
CA LEU A 88 20.01 1.86 -9.98
C LEU A 88 19.51 1.18 -11.27
N ALA A 89 19.35 -0.14 -11.16
CA ALA A 89 18.85 -1.09 -12.16
C ALA A 89 19.66 -1.18 -13.47
N THR A 90 20.60 -2.13 -13.52
CA THR A 90 20.90 -2.84 -14.78
C THR A 90 19.60 -3.35 -15.37
N THR A 91 19.23 -2.89 -16.57
CA THR A 91 18.09 -3.43 -17.31
C THR A 91 18.40 -4.89 -17.66
N ALA A 92 18.01 -5.82 -16.79
CA ALA A 92 18.07 -7.23 -17.09
C ALA A 92 17.21 -7.51 -18.33
N ASP A 93 17.66 -8.40 -19.20
CA ASP A 93 16.89 -8.80 -20.38
C ASP A 93 15.49 -9.28 -19.95
N PRO A 94 14.43 -8.99 -20.74
CA PRO A 94 13.08 -9.42 -20.42
C PRO A 94 13.03 -10.95 -20.33
N LYS A 95 12.58 -11.47 -19.19
CA LYS A 95 12.45 -12.91 -18.94
C LYS A 95 11.29 -13.47 -19.76
N THR A 96 11.45 -14.65 -20.31
CA THR A 96 10.35 -15.38 -20.96
C THR A 96 9.25 -15.70 -19.94
N PRO A 97 7.99 -15.90 -20.39
CA PRO A 97 6.90 -16.33 -19.51
C PRO A 97 7.22 -17.59 -18.69
N PHE A 98 7.97 -18.54 -19.28
CA PHE A 98 8.40 -19.75 -18.60
C PHE A 98 9.43 -19.48 -17.50
N GLU A 99 10.37 -18.54 -17.71
CA GLU A 99 11.34 -18.13 -16.69
C GLU A 99 10.65 -17.41 -15.53
N ILE A 100 9.69 -16.52 -15.82
CA ILE A 100 8.86 -15.86 -14.80
C ILE A 100 8.10 -16.91 -14.00
N TYR A 101 7.39 -17.81 -14.68
CA TYR A 101 6.69 -18.93 -14.04
C TYR A 101 7.61 -19.74 -13.14
N SER A 102 8.75 -20.19 -13.68
CA SER A 102 9.70 -21.04 -12.97
C SER A 102 10.27 -20.35 -11.73
N LEU A 103 10.53 -19.05 -11.84
CA LEU A 103 11.07 -18.24 -10.75
C LEU A 103 10.04 -18.01 -9.65
N LEU A 104 8.83 -17.57 -10.03
CA LEU A 104 7.73 -17.40 -9.09
C LEU A 104 7.42 -18.73 -8.41
N HIS A 105 7.28 -19.81 -9.18
CA HIS A 105 7.06 -21.16 -8.66
C HIS A 105 8.17 -21.59 -7.70
N LYS A 106 9.44 -21.45 -8.07
CA LYS A 106 10.61 -21.79 -7.22
C LYS A 106 10.61 -21.02 -5.89
N HIS A 107 10.23 -19.74 -5.92
CA HIS A 107 10.19 -18.92 -4.71
C HIS A 107 8.90 -19.09 -3.90
N SER A 108 7.89 -19.76 -4.48
CA SER A 108 6.55 -19.87 -3.91
C SER A 108 6.10 -21.28 -3.57
N VAL A 109 6.96 -22.30 -3.76
CA VAL A 109 6.69 -23.74 -3.57
C VAL A 109 5.99 -24.07 -2.24
N ARG A 110 6.12 -23.24 -1.20
CA ARG A 110 5.45 -23.45 0.10
C ARG A 110 4.23 -22.57 0.33
N ALA A 111 4.27 -21.29 -0.06
CA ALA A 111 3.27 -20.30 0.33
C ALA A 111 2.09 -20.11 -0.61
N THR A 112 2.32 -20.29 -1.91
CA THR A 112 1.33 -19.96 -2.94
C THR A 112 1.03 -21.17 -3.81
N HIS A 113 1.06 -22.39 -3.24
CA HIS A 113 0.69 -23.61 -3.97
C HIS A 113 -0.70 -23.48 -4.61
N HIS A 114 -1.61 -22.75 -3.95
CA HIS A 114 -2.95 -22.41 -4.46
C HIS A 114 -2.95 -21.49 -5.70
N LEU A 115 -1.79 -20.91 -6.08
CA LEU A 115 -1.60 -20.12 -7.30
C LEU A 115 -0.80 -20.88 -8.38
N ALA A 116 -0.43 -22.15 -8.19
CA ALA A 116 0.38 -22.87 -9.16
C ALA A 116 -0.26 -22.89 -10.56
N ASP A 117 -1.57 -23.12 -10.63
CA ASP A 117 -2.32 -23.14 -11.89
C ASP A 117 -2.55 -21.73 -12.47
N PHE A 118 -2.75 -20.76 -11.58
CA PHE A 118 -2.76 -19.35 -11.94
C PHE A 118 -1.46 -18.93 -12.66
N TRP A 119 -0.31 -19.42 -12.21
CA TRP A 119 0.98 -19.08 -12.78
C TRP A 119 1.30 -19.78 -14.10
N LYS A 120 0.76 -20.95 -14.39
CA LYS A 120 0.96 -21.57 -15.71
C LYS A 120 0.27 -20.76 -16.82
N CYS A 121 -0.77 -20.00 -16.46
CA CYS A 121 -1.51 -19.13 -17.37
C CYS A 121 -0.88 -17.75 -17.64
N ILE A 122 0.38 -17.50 -17.20
CA ILE A 122 1.12 -16.22 -17.35
C ILE A 122 1.26 -15.72 -18.80
N LEU A 123 0.97 -16.57 -19.80
CA LEU A 123 1.10 -16.25 -21.23
C LEU A 123 0.14 -15.17 -21.76
N ILE A 124 -0.82 -14.68 -20.97
CA ILE A 124 -1.77 -13.67 -21.42
C ILE A 124 -1.18 -12.26 -21.20
N PHE A 125 -0.79 -11.62 -22.29
CA PHE A 125 -0.02 -10.38 -22.46
C PHE A 125 -0.29 -9.18 -21.52
N PHE A 126 -1.41 -9.13 -20.79
CA PHE A 126 -1.81 -7.93 -20.03
C PHE A 126 -1.04 -7.75 -18.70
N PHE A 127 -0.58 -8.83 -18.08
CA PHE A 127 0.11 -8.78 -16.77
C PHE A 127 1.60 -9.12 -16.81
N PHE A 128 2.13 -9.40 -18.01
CA PHE A 128 3.52 -9.82 -18.18
C PHE A 128 4.50 -8.81 -17.57
N SER A 129 4.28 -7.51 -17.72
CA SER A 129 5.13 -6.47 -17.13
C SER A 129 5.10 -6.46 -15.60
N LEU A 130 3.92 -6.61 -14.98
CA LEU A 130 3.80 -6.72 -13.52
C LEU A 130 4.60 -7.92 -13.01
N LEU A 131 4.38 -9.08 -13.62
CA LEU A 131 4.98 -10.33 -13.18
C LEU A 131 6.48 -10.36 -13.44
N GLN A 132 6.94 -9.74 -14.52
CA GLN A 132 8.35 -9.50 -14.79
C GLN A 132 9.00 -8.64 -13.70
N CYS A 133 8.38 -7.51 -13.34
CA CYS A 133 8.87 -6.64 -12.27
C CYS A 133 8.96 -7.41 -10.95
N ILE A 134 7.89 -8.12 -10.57
CA ILE A 134 7.86 -8.96 -9.37
C ILE A 134 8.95 -10.05 -9.40
N ALA A 135 9.12 -10.75 -10.53
CA ALA A 135 10.13 -11.77 -10.68
C ALA A 135 11.55 -11.21 -10.48
N ASN A 136 11.82 -10.02 -11.02
CA ASN A 136 13.09 -9.33 -10.82
C ASN A 136 13.33 -8.99 -9.33
N ARG A 137 12.28 -8.64 -8.57
CA ARG A 137 12.41 -8.36 -7.13
C ARG A 137 12.90 -9.59 -6.36
N PHE A 138 12.40 -10.78 -6.65
CA PHE A 138 12.85 -12.00 -5.95
C PHE A 138 14.34 -12.33 -6.14
N GLU A 139 14.98 -11.80 -7.17
CA GLU A 139 16.41 -11.97 -7.45
C GLU A 139 17.29 -10.92 -6.76
N GLU A 140 16.72 -9.84 -6.22
CA GLU A 140 17.50 -8.84 -5.51
C GLU A 140 18.20 -9.47 -4.30
N SER A 141 19.44 -9.05 -4.07
CA SER A 141 20.29 -9.58 -2.99
C SER A 141 19.63 -9.48 -1.61
N ARG A 142 18.76 -8.49 -1.40
CA ARG A 142 18.00 -8.29 -0.15
C ARG A 142 16.97 -9.39 0.12
N TYR A 143 16.52 -10.12 -0.90
CA TYR A 143 15.56 -11.23 -0.82
C TYR A 143 16.22 -12.59 -1.11
N ALA A 144 17.53 -12.62 -1.36
CA ALA A 144 18.27 -13.87 -1.56
C ALA A 144 18.19 -14.75 -0.30
N CYS A 145 17.88 -16.04 -0.49
CA CYS A 145 17.97 -17.01 0.62
C CYS A 145 19.44 -17.19 0.96
N ARG A 146 19.87 -16.73 2.15
CA ARG A 146 21.17 -17.16 2.68
C ARG A 146 21.04 -18.63 3.08
N PRO A 147 21.87 -19.55 2.56
CA PRO A 147 21.87 -20.92 3.02
C PRO A 147 22.15 -20.94 4.52
N SER A 148 21.33 -21.65 5.28
CA SER A 148 21.60 -21.92 6.69
C SER A 148 22.94 -22.67 6.77
N SER A 149 23.92 -22.10 7.47
CA SER A 149 25.26 -22.70 7.65
C SER A 149 25.26 -23.95 8.54
N SER A 150 24.11 -24.54 8.83
CA SER A 150 23.94 -25.75 9.64
C SER A 150 23.12 -26.79 8.88
N SER A 151 23.77 -27.51 7.98
CA SER A 151 23.26 -28.74 7.37
C SER A 151 23.42 -29.92 8.34
N SER A 152 22.77 -29.86 9.51
CA SER A 152 22.75 -30.96 10.49
C SER A 152 21.32 -31.21 10.98
N SER A 153 20.67 -32.16 10.30
CA SER A 153 19.70 -33.15 10.78
C SER A 153 18.65 -32.78 11.85
N SER A 154 17.38 -32.96 11.45
CA SER A 154 16.27 -33.60 12.22
C SER A 154 15.32 -32.80 13.13
N SER A 155 15.29 -31.47 13.09
CA SER A 155 14.08 -30.71 13.47
C SER A 155 13.68 -29.78 12.31
N SER A 156 12.46 -29.92 11.79
CA SER A 156 11.96 -28.99 10.78
C SER A 156 11.77 -27.62 11.43
N SER A 157 12.55 -26.61 11.00
CA SER A 157 12.33 -25.22 11.41
C SER A 157 10.86 -24.84 11.18
N PRO A 158 10.20 -24.15 12.12
CA PRO A 158 8.82 -23.71 11.93
C PRO A 158 8.67 -22.90 10.64
N GLU A 159 7.61 -23.14 9.88
CA GLU A 159 7.26 -22.29 8.73
C GLU A 159 7.06 -20.84 9.17
N ARG A 160 7.45 -19.89 8.32
CA ARG A 160 7.24 -18.45 8.57
C ARG A 160 5.86 -18.06 8.11
N ARG A 161 4.98 -17.75 9.05
CA ARG A 161 3.59 -17.39 8.78
C ARG A 161 3.29 -16.03 9.38
N ALA A 162 2.78 -15.11 8.58
CA ALA A 162 2.54 -13.74 8.97
C ALA A 162 1.06 -13.37 8.94
N LEU A 163 0.63 -12.64 9.97
CA LEU A 163 -0.65 -11.95 10.02
C LEU A 163 -0.42 -10.44 10.00
N VAL A 164 -1.07 -9.73 9.09
CA VAL A 164 -1.04 -8.26 8.98
C VAL A 164 -2.41 -7.73 9.36
N ALA A 165 -2.48 -6.97 10.45
CA ALA A 165 -3.69 -6.29 10.88
C ALA A 165 -3.76 -4.89 10.25
N GLY A 166 -4.65 -4.72 9.27
CA GLY A 166 -4.90 -3.47 8.53
C GLY A 166 -4.50 -3.56 7.06
N GLY A 167 -5.47 -3.37 6.16
CA GLY A 167 -5.31 -3.28 4.70
C GLY A 167 -5.17 -1.84 4.18
N GLY A 168 -4.56 -0.96 4.97
CA GLY A 168 -4.11 0.35 4.50
C GLY A 168 -2.95 0.24 3.50
N PRO A 169 -2.54 1.33 2.84
CA PRO A 169 -1.41 1.30 1.90
C PRO A 169 -0.15 0.66 2.50
N VAL A 170 0.20 1.04 3.74
CA VAL A 170 1.40 0.53 4.39
C VAL A 170 1.25 -0.94 4.81
N GLY A 171 0.07 -1.37 5.26
CA GLY A 171 -0.17 -2.78 5.59
C GLY A 171 -0.08 -3.69 4.38
N LEU A 172 -0.67 -3.28 3.25
CA LEU A 172 -0.57 -4.01 1.98
C LEU A 172 0.89 -4.03 1.46
N ARG A 173 1.62 -2.91 1.58
CA ARG A 173 3.05 -2.85 1.25
C ARG A 173 3.89 -3.76 2.15
N ALA A 174 3.58 -3.86 3.44
CA ALA A 174 4.23 -4.78 4.36
C ALA A 174 3.94 -6.25 4.00
N ALA A 175 2.70 -6.57 3.59
CA ALA A 175 2.35 -7.90 3.11
C ALA A 175 3.14 -8.29 1.84
N ILE A 176 3.30 -7.35 0.91
CA ILE A 176 4.17 -7.52 -0.28
C ILE A 176 5.63 -7.78 0.15
N GLU A 177 6.15 -7.03 1.14
CA GLU A 177 7.50 -7.27 1.67
C GLU A 177 7.64 -8.68 2.25
N LEU A 178 6.69 -9.12 3.06
CA LEU A 178 6.68 -10.45 3.67
C LEU A 178 6.63 -11.57 2.62
N ALA A 179 5.85 -11.38 1.55
CA ALA A 179 5.81 -12.31 0.42
C ALA A 179 7.17 -12.37 -0.30
N LEU A 180 7.81 -11.23 -0.57
CA LEU A 180 9.16 -11.18 -1.16
C LEU A 180 10.24 -11.78 -0.24
N GLN A 181 10.04 -11.69 1.08
CA GLN A 181 10.86 -12.35 2.10
C GLN A 181 10.61 -13.87 2.17
N LYS A 182 9.72 -14.44 1.34
CA LYS A 182 9.43 -15.88 1.20
C LYS A 182 8.78 -16.48 2.45
N PHE A 183 7.85 -15.74 3.05
CA PHE A 183 6.96 -16.31 4.07
C PHE A 183 6.10 -17.40 3.47
N ASP A 184 5.91 -18.50 4.21
CA ASP A 184 5.08 -19.65 3.85
C ASP A 184 3.58 -19.32 3.92
N SER A 185 3.19 -18.26 4.61
CA SER A 185 1.81 -17.73 4.55
C SER A 185 1.82 -16.26 4.94
N VAL A 186 1.06 -15.44 4.22
CA VAL A 186 0.84 -14.03 4.55
C VAL A 186 -0.65 -13.75 4.45
N VAL A 187 -1.26 -13.39 5.58
CA VAL A 187 -2.68 -13.07 5.68
C VAL A 187 -2.85 -11.62 6.08
N VAL A 188 -3.72 -10.87 5.40
CA VAL A 188 -4.11 -9.49 5.74
C VAL A 188 -5.55 -9.49 6.20
N LEU A 189 -5.82 -8.90 7.36
CA LEU A 189 -7.17 -8.61 7.84
C LEU A 189 -7.43 -7.11 7.70
N GLU A 190 -8.44 -6.73 6.92
CA GLU A 190 -8.93 -5.35 6.83
C GLU A 190 -10.34 -5.28 7.41
N LYS A 191 -10.51 -4.46 8.45
CA LYS A 191 -11.79 -4.29 9.15
C LYS A 191 -12.91 -3.82 8.21
N ARG A 192 -12.60 -2.98 7.22
CA ARG A 192 -13.59 -2.42 6.30
C ARG A 192 -13.82 -3.34 5.11
N ASP A 193 -15.00 -3.19 4.53
CA ASP A 193 -15.42 -3.84 3.28
C ASP A 193 -15.36 -2.89 2.07
N THR A 194 -14.83 -1.68 2.26
CA THR A 194 -14.70 -0.68 1.19
C THR A 194 -13.46 0.20 1.37
N PHE A 195 -12.82 0.57 0.26
CA PHE A 195 -11.81 1.62 0.23
C PHE A 195 -12.42 2.98 -0.13
N SER A 196 -12.90 3.70 0.89
CA SER A 196 -13.64 4.95 0.71
C SER A 196 -12.82 6.25 0.77
N ARG A 197 -11.53 6.19 1.14
CA ARG A 197 -10.73 7.40 1.38
C ARG A 197 -10.20 8.02 0.08
N LEU A 198 -10.74 9.19 -0.28
CA LEU A 198 -10.35 9.94 -1.47
C LEU A 198 -9.24 10.96 -1.24
N ASN A 199 -8.91 11.28 0.03
CA ASN A 199 -7.81 12.17 0.37
C ASN A 199 -6.53 11.76 -0.40
N VAL A 200 -5.82 12.76 -0.90
CA VAL A 200 -4.67 12.56 -1.79
C VAL A 200 -3.38 12.65 -0.99
N MET A 201 -2.48 11.72 -1.26
CA MET A 201 -1.13 11.69 -0.69
C MET A 201 -0.09 11.95 -1.76
N ARG A 202 1.03 12.52 -1.32
CA ARG A 202 2.24 12.66 -2.13
C ARG A 202 3.09 11.39 -2.05
N ILE A 203 3.68 11.02 -3.17
CA ILE A 203 4.66 9.95 -3.32
C ILE A 203 5.94 10.59 -3.83
N HIS A 204 7.04 10.45 -3.11
CA HIS A 204 8.34 10.97 -3.55
C HIS A 204 8.82 10.23 -4.81
N THR A 205 9.65 10.89 -5.63
CA THR A 205 10.12 10.37 -6.91
C THR A 205 10.67 8.94 -6.81
N ASP A 206 11.58 8.68 -5.88
CA ASP A 206 12.19 7.36 -5.71
C ASP A 206 11.16 6.27 -5.36
N ASP A 207 10.16 6.61 -4.53
CA ASP A 207 9.09 5.68 -4.17
C ASP A 207 8.11 5.47 -5.34
N LEU A 208 7.88 6.50 -6.15
CA LEU A 208 7.04 6.41 -7.34
C LEU A 208 7.71 5.52 -8.41
N GLU A 209 9.02 5.70 -8.61
CA GLU A 209 9.83 4.82 -9.46
C GLU A 209 9.85 3.38 -8.94
N GLU A 210 9.96 3.17 -7.63
CA GLU A 210 9.86 1.83 -7.04
C GLU A 210 8.49 1.20 -7.34
N LEU A 211 7.38 1.94 -7.18
CA LEU A 211 6.04 1.44 -7.50
C LEU A 211 5.88 1.11 -8.99
N ILE A 212 6.34 2.01 -9.88
CA ILE A 212 6.15 1.88 -11.32
C ILE A 212 7.09 0.83 -11.91
N SER A 213 8.39 0.99 -11.72
CA SER A 213 9.44 0.21 -12.37
C SER A 213 9.81 -1.02 -11.54
N GLY A 214 9.84 -0.90 -10.21
CA GLY A 214 10.15 -2.01 -9.31
C GLY A 214 9.00 -2.98 -9.12
N PHE A 215 7.77 -2.48 -9.01
CA PHE A 215 6.57 -3.28 -8.76
C PHE A 215 5.57 -3.33 -9.91
N GLY A 216 5.79 -2.64 -11.03
CA GLY A 216 4.89 -2.74 -12.19
C GLY A 216 3.51 -2.10 -11.99
N ALA A 217 3.37 -1.07 -11.14
CA ALA A 217 2.09 -0.47 -10.76
C ALA A 217 1.19 -0.03 -11.94
N ARG A 218 1.78 0.29 -13.09
CA ARG A 218 1.03 0.69 -14.30
C ARG A 218 0.14 -0.43 -14.86
N ALA A 219 0.43 -1.70 -14.57
CA ALA A 219 -0.44 -2.81 -14.94
C ALA A 219 -1.75 -2.79 -14.14
N CYS A 220 -1.69 -2.39 -12.87
CA CYS A 220 -2.86 -2.29 -11.99
C CYS A 220 -3.60 -0.96 -12.14
N TYR A 221 -2.87 0.12 -12.45
CA TYR A 221 -3.41 1.47 -12.55
C TYR A 221 -2.57 2.30 -13.55
N PRO A 222 -2.95 2.31 -14.84
CA PRO A 222 -2.15 2.93 -15.90
C PRO A 222 -1.90 4.43 -15.76
N LYS A 223 -2.72 5.13 -14.98
CA LYS A 223 -2.65 6.59 -14.80
C LYS A 223 -1.59 7.04 -13.77
N ILE A 224 -0.98 6.10 -13.03
CA ILE A 224 0.04 6.43 -12.03
C ILE A 224 1.24 7.14 -12.67
N GLY A 225 1.61 8.29 -12.10
CA GLY A 225 2.73 9.11 -12.58
C GLY A 225 2.53 9.70 -13.99
N ILE A 226 1.29 9.81 -14.50
CA ILE A 226 1.00 10.53 -15.74
C ILE A 226 0.89 12.03 -15.46
N ARG A 227 1.51 12.86 -16.32
CA ARG A 227 1.60 14.34 -16.22
C ARG A 227 2.39 14.80 -14.98
N ASP A 228 3.48 14.10 -14.65
CA ASP A 228 4.38 14.44 -13.54
C ASP A 228 3.68 14.64 -12.20
N ARG A 229 2.54 13.96 -12.01
CA ARG A 229 1.80 13.97 -10.74
C ARG A 229 2.44 12.97 -9.80
N ASP A 230 3.14 13.51 -8.80
CA ASP A 230 3.70 12.81 -7.65
C ASP A 230 2.64 12.57 -6.55
N VAL A 231 1.38 12.39 -6.95
CA VAL A 231 0.23 12.26 -6.05
C VAL A 231 -0.73 11.15 -6.45
N ILE A 232 -1.40 10.57 -5.46
CA ILE A 232 -2.41 9.51 -5.63
C ILE A 232 -3.45 9.57 -4.50
N SER A 233 -4.71 9.24 -4.78
CA SER A 233 -5.71 9.07 -3.71
C SER A 233 -5.40 7.83 -2.86
N ILE A 234 -5.70 7.89 -1.56
CA ILE A 234 -5.44 6.76 -0.64
C ILE A 234 -6.07 5.47 -1.17
N ARG A 235 -7.36 5.52 -1.56
CA ARG A 235 -8.06 4.33 -2.08
C ARG A 235 -7.39 3.76 -3.33
N ARG A 236 -6.90 4.60 -4.23
CA ARG A 236 -6.29 4.15 -5.49
C ARG A 236 -4.98 3.43 -5.22
N LEU A 237 -4.17 3.92 -4.28
CA LEU A 237 -2.98 3.22 -3.83
C LEU A 237 -3.31 1.90 -3.12
N GLN A 238 -4.37 1.86 -2.29
CA GLN A 238 -4.83 0.62 -1.67
C GLN A 238 -5.20 -0.42 -2.74
N LEU A 239 -6.00 -0.07 -3.76
CA LEU A 239 -6.37 -0.98 -4.85
C LEU A 239 -5.15 -1.50 -5.62
N VAL A 240 -4.19 -0.63 -5.93
CA VAL A 240 -2.95 -1.03 -6.62
C VAL A 240 -2.19 -2.07 -5.80
N LEU A 241 -1.98 -1.81 -4.51
CA LEU A 241 -1.23 -2.70 -3.62
C LEU A 241 -1.99 -3.98 -3.30
N THR A 242 -3.32 -3.95 -3.19
CA THR A 242 -4.16 -5.16 -3.07
C THR A 242 -3.96 -6.06 -4.28
N LYS A 243 -4.04 -5.51 -5.50
CA LYS A 243 -3.84 -6.29 -6.73
C LYS A 243 -2.45 -6.92 -6.79
N MET A 244 -1.41 -6.17 -6.42
CA MET A 244 -0.04 -6.69 -6.33
C MET A 244 0.11 -7.79 -5.26
N ALA A 245 -0.45 -7.57 -4.08
CA ALA A 245 -0.38 -8.52 -2.96
C ALA A 245 -1.07 -9.85 -3.31
N LEU A 246 -2.25 -9.78 -3.94
CA LEU A 246 -2.97 -10.98 -4.42
C LEU A 246 -2.17 -11.75 -5.46
N CYS A 247 -1.55 -11.04 -6.42
CA CYS A 247 -0.61 -11.65 -7.35
C CYS A 247 0.57 -12.30 -6.62
N LEU A 248 0.99 -11.83 -5.45
CA LEU A 248 2.04 -12.47 -4.66
C LEU A 248 1.55 -13.61 -3.74
N GLY A 249 0.26 -13.98 -3.83
CA GLY A 249 -0.35 -15.03 -3.00
C GLY A 249 -0.62 -14.64 -1.56
N VAL A 250 -0.65 -13.33 -1.29
CA VAL A 250 -1.16 -12.81 -0.01
C VAL A 250 -2.67 -13.08 0.06
N GLN A 251 -3.11 -13.67 1.16
CA GLN A 251 -4.54 -13.88 1.44
C GLN A 251 -5.08 -12.61 2.11
N ILE A 252 -6.18 -12.06 1.60
CA ILE A 252 -6.75 -10.80 2.10
C ILE A 252 -8.20 -11.03 2.46
N HIS A 253 -8.56 -10.74 3.71
CA HIS A 253 -9.93 -10.80 4.21
C HIS A 253 -10.43 -9.39 4.53
N ALA A 254 -11.33 -8.88 3.70
CA ALA A 254 -12.05 -7.63 3.92
C ALA A 254 -13.22 -7.86 4.91
N GLY A 255 -13.58 -6.83 5.67
CA GLY A 255 -14.58 -6.96 6.73
C GLY A 255 -14.13 -7.79 7.93
N ALA A 256 -12.82 -7.98 8.14
CA ALA A 256 -12.25 -8.80 9.21
C ALA A 256 -11.35 -7.98 10.13
N GLU A 257 -11.63 -7.97 11.44
CA GLU A 257 -10.89 -7.23 12.46
C GLU A 257 -10.20 -8.18 13.43
N LEU A 258 -8.90 -8.00 13.62
CA LEU A 258 -8.16 -8.67 14.69
C LEU A 258 -8.61 -8.11 16.05
N ILE A 259 -9.09 -8.98 16.93
CA ILE A 259 -9.52 -8.59 18.28
C ILE A 259 -8.43 -8.91 19.31
N SER A 260 -7.90 -10.12 19.27
CA SER A 260 -6.84 -10.57 20.19
C SER A 260 -6.04 -11.73 19.59
N ILE A 261 -4.97 -12.14 20.25
CA ILE A 261 -4.19 -13.32 19.86
C ILE A 261 -3.98 -14.25 21.05
N SER A 262 -3.79 -15.54 20.77
CA SER A 262 -3.47 -16.53 21.81
C SER A 262 -2.40 -17.52 21.34
N PRO A 263 -1.50 -17.97 22.23
CA PRO A 263 -0.50 -18.97 21.89
C PRO A 263 -1.14 -20.36 21.72
N GLN A 264 -0.83 -21.06 20.62
CA GLN A 264 -1.23 -22.46 20.45
C GLN A 264 -0.45 -23.40 21.40
N PRO A 265 -1.12 -24.32 22.12
CA PRO A 265 -0.46 -25.12 23.17
C PRO A 265 0.49 -26.19 22.64
N SER A 266 0.27 -26.65 21.40
CA SER A 266 0.97 -27.81 20.83
C SER A 266 1.76 -27.55 19.56
N THR A 267 1.81 -26.29 19.11
CA THR A 267 2.49 -25.88 17.88
C THR A 267 3.32 -24.61 18.12
N PRO A 268 4.33 -24.32 17.26
CA PRO A 268 5.16 -23.12 17.39
C PRO A 268 4.46 -21.82 17.00
N TYR A 269 3.13 -21.81 16.91
CA TYR A 269 2.34 -20.70 16.38
C TYR A 269 1.44 -20.03 17.43
N TRP A 270 0.93 -18.86 17.04
CA TRP A 270 -0.18 -18.15 17.66
C TRP A 270 -1.39 -18.26 16.75
N THR A 271 -2.57 -18.03 17.31
CA THR A 271 -3.83 -17.89 16.58
C THR A 271 -4.47 -16.54 16.88
N ALA A 272 -5.34 -16.09 16.01
CA ALA A 272 -6.09 -14.86 16.16
C ALA A 272 -7.54 -15.12 16.56
N ASP A 273 -8.10 -14.24 17.38
CA ASP A 273 -9.54 -14.03 17.51
C ASP A 273 -9.96 -12.91 16.55
N ILE A 274 -10.94 -13.19 15.70
CA ILE A 274 -11.29 -12.36 14.54
C ILE A 274 -12.78 -12.10 14.54
N ASN A 275 -13.15 -10.81 14.51
CA ASN A 275 -14.51 -10.40 14.25
C ASN A 275 -14.71 -10.17 12.74
N THR A 276 -15.76 -10.76 12.17
CA THR A 276 -16.03 -10.68 10.72
C THR A 276 -17.40 -10.08 10.45
N LEU A 277 -17.50 -9.25 9.41
CA LEU A 277 -18.78 -8.76 8.87
C LEU A 277 -19.53 -9.85 8.09
N TYR A 278 -18.81 -10.87 7.63
CA TYR A 278 -19.30 -11.97 6.81
C TYR A 278 -19.28 -13.29 7.58
N PRO A 279 -20.13 -14.27 7.22
CA PRO A 279 -20.26 -15.53 7.97
C PRO A 279 -19.06 -16.49 7.84
N GLU A 280 -18.09 -16.18 6.98
CA GLU A 280 -16.91 -17.00 6.77
C GLU A 280 -16.02 -17.01 8.03
N LYS A 281 -15.70 -18.21 8.52
CA LYS A 281 -14.77 -18.40 9.62
C LYS A 281 -13.34 -18.31 9.10
N ILE A 282 -12.53 -17.44 9.70
CA ILE A 282 -11.13 -17.26 9.35
C ILE A 282 -10.27 -17.90 10.45
N ASP A 283 -9.63 -19.02 10.13
CA ASP A 283 -8.69 -19.70 11.02
C ASP A 283 -7.26 -19.45 10.53
N VAL A 284 -6.44 -18.76 11.34
CA VAL A 284 -5.07 -18.39 10.95
C VAL A 284 -4.09 -18.71 12.06
N THR A 285 -2.94 -19.25 11.67
CA THR A 285 -1.81 -19.45 12.58
C THR A 285 -0.55 -18.75 12.07
N PHE A 286 0.17 -18.09 12.97
CA PHE A 286 1.29 -17.22 12.62
C PHE A 286 2.36 -17.18 13.71
N ASN A 287 3.57 -16.79 13.33
CA ASN A 287 4.69 -16.45 14.23
C ASN A 287 5.25 -15.05 13.94
N THR A 288 4.60 -14.30 13.04
CA THR A 288 4.86 -12.88 12.80
C THR A 288 3.54 -12.13 12.76
N LEU A 289 3.44 -11.05 13.54
CA LEU A 289 2.30 -10.15 13.59
C LEU A 289 2.75 -8.75 13.20
N VAL A 290 2.14 -8.19 12.16
CA VAL A 290 2.37 -6.81 11.73
C VAL A 290 1.14 -5.97 12.03
N LEU A 291 1.29 -4.98 12.88
CA LEU A 291 0.22 -4.03 13.23
C LEU A 291 0.32 -2.81 12.32
N ALA A 292 -0.52 -2.77 11.29
CA ALA A 292 -0.69 -1.68 10.33
C ALA A 292 -2.04 -0.96 10.53
N THR A 293 -2.51 -0.92 11.77
CA THR A 293 -3.88 -0.55 12.17
C THR A 293 -4.14 0.96 12.25
N GLY A 294 -3.18 1.78 11.84
CA GLY A 294 -3.25 3.25 11.93
C GLY A 294 -3.02 3.82 13.32
N GLU A 295 -3.15 5.14 13.44
CA GLU A 295 -2.83 5.95 14.62
C GLU A 295 -3.59 5.52 15.90
N LYS A 296 -4.88 5.19 15.77
CA LYS A 296 -5.80 5.03 16.92
C LYS A 296 -5.83 3.62 17.52
N SER A 297 -4.90 2.76 17.13
CA SER A 297 -4.96 1.35 17.51
C SER A 297 -4.47 1.09 18.94
N LYS A 298 -5.37 0.57 19.77
CA LYS A 298 -5.07 0.12 21.13
C LYS A 298 -4.30 -1.20 21.17
N LEU A 299 -4.38 -2.03 20.13
CA LEU A 299 -3.68 -3.33 20.05
C LEU A 299 -2.18 -3.20 20.29
N SER A 300 -1.55 -2.13 19.80
CA SER A 300 -0.11 -1.91 20.04
C SER A 300 0.24 -1.82 21.54
N SER A 301 -0.65 -1.27 22.37
CA SER A 301 -0.42 -1.16 23.81
C SER A 301 -0.51 -2.50 24.54
N GLU A 302 -1.30 -3.45 24.03
CA GLU A 302 -1.43 -4.81 24.58
C GLU A 302 -0.12 -5.61 24.45
N PHE A 303 0.70 -5.28 23.46
CA PHE A 303 2.04 -5.86 23.28
C PHE A 303 3.16 -5.03 23.95
N GLY A 304 2.80 -4.08 24.81
CA GLY A 304 3.77 -3.29 25.59
C GLY A 304 4.56 -2.26 24.78
N PHE A 305 4.08 -1.84 23.60
CA PHE A 305 4.70 -0.74 22.87
C PHE A 305 4.43 0.58 23.58
N SER A 306 5.49 1.27 23.97
CA SER A 306 5.39 2.62 24.52
C SER A 306 5.25 3.64 23.39
N ARG A 307 4.54 4.74 23.67
CA ARG A 307 4.32 5.83 22.72
C ARG A 307 4.75 7.15 23.32
N THR A 308 5.31 8.00 22.48
CA THR A 308 5.62 9.41 22.79
C THR A 308 4.70 10.29 21.97
N VAL A 309 4.22 11.37 22.57
CA VAL A 309 3.37 12.36 21.90
C VAL A 309 4.17 13.64 21.75
N PHE A 310 4.36 14.07 20.52
CA PHE A 310 4.91 15.38 20.21
C PHE A 310 3.76 16.36 19.97
N ARG A 311 3.83 17.54 20.59
CA ARG A 311 2.88 18.64 20.37
C ARG A 311 3.66 19.88 19.97
N ALA A 312 3.38 20.42 18.79
CA ALA A 312 3.93 21.68 18.34
C ALA A 312 2.76 22.63 18.04
N GLY A 313 2.36 23.42 19.05
CA GLY A 313 1.23 24.34 18.93
C GLY A 313 -0.13 23.64 18.73
N ASN A 314 -1.18 24.44 18.60
CA ASN A 314 -2.53 23.95 18.30
C ASN A 314 -2.77 24.05 16.79
N ALA A 315 -3.17 22.95 16.15
CA ALA A 315 -3.45 22.94 14.73
C ALA A 315 -4.75 22.17 14.46
N THR A 316 -5.67 22.77 13.72
CA THR A 316 -6.90 22.12 13.25
C THR A 316 -6.83 21.97 11.74
N GLY A 317 -6.95 20.74 11.23
CA GLY A 317 -6.95 20.45 9.82
C GLY A 317 -8.36 20.30 9.26
N ILE A 318 -8.63 20.84 8.07
CA ILE A 318 -9.81 20.50 7.28
C ILE A 318 -9.36 19.84 5.98
N THR A 319 -10.00 18.72 5.62
CA THR A 319 -9.87 18.11 4.29
C THR A 319 -11.19 18.11 3.57
N CYS A 320 -11.17 18.32 2.26
CA CYS A 320 -12.36 18.20 1.43
C CYS A 320 -12.02 17.64 0.04
N ASN A 321 -12.94 16.84 -0.50
CA ASN A 321 -12.82 16.27 -1.85
C ASN A 321 -14.01 16.70 -2.70
N PHE A 322 -13.73 17.18 -3.91
CA PHE A 322 -14.72 17.61 -4.88
C PHE A 322 -14.62 16.80 -6.17
N SER A 323 -15.72 16.65 -6.88
CA SER A 323 -15.77 15.95 -8.15
C SER A 323 -14.90 16.67 -9.19
N PRO A 324 -14.14 15.95 -10.02
CA PRO A 324 -13.41 16.56 -11.12
C PRO A 324 -14.36 17.39 -12.01
N SER A 325 -14.00 18.64 -12.30
CA SER A 325 -14.82 19.48 -13.19
C SER A 325 -14.75 18.99 -14.64
N HIS A 326 -15.85 19.15 -15.37
CA HIS A 326 -15.88 19.00 -16.82
C HIS A 326 -15.30 20.22 -17.55
N THR A 327 -15.14 21.33 -16.84
CA THR A 327 -14.57 22.57 -17.34
C THR A 327 -13.04 22.53 -17.19
N PRO A 328 -12.25 22.83 -18.24
CA PRO A 328 -10.80 22.93 -18.11
C PRO A 328 -10.44 24.01 -17.08
N VAL A 329 -9.76 23.62 -16.00
CA VAL A 329 -9.18 24.59 -15.05
C VAL A 329 -8.13 25.40 -15.80
N SER A 330 -8.26 26.72 -15.86
CA SER A 330 -7.20 27.58 -16.40
C SER A 330 -5.94 27.33 -15.58
N SER A 331 -4.81 27.11 -16.25
CA SER A 331 -3.52 26.98 -15.60
C SER A 331 -3.09 28.35 -15.07
N ASP A 332 -3.74 28.85 -14.03
CA ASP A 332 -3.24 29.98 -13.27
C ASP A 332 -2.05 29.51 -12.43
N ASP A 333 -0.94 30.24 -12.54
CA ASP A 333 0.34 29.98 -11.88
C ASP A 333 0.28 29.96 -10.34
N LEU A 334 -0.89 30.27 -9.75
CA LEU A 334 -1.13 30.28 -8.29
C LEU A 334 -0.85 28.92 -7.63
N VAL A 335 -1.00 27.83 -8.37
CA VAL A 335 -0.90 26.45 -7.86
C VAL A 335 0.05 25.62 -8.75
N SER A 336 1.30 26.04 -8.89
CA SER A 336 2.32 25.20 -9.54
C SER A 336 2.47 23.88 -8.78
N GLY A 337 2.23 22.75 -9.47
CA GLY A 337 2.35 21.41 -8.89
C GLY A 337 1.32 21.06 -7.79
N GLY A 338 0.16 21.73 -7.73
CA GLY A 338 -0.89 21.39 -6.75
C GLY A 338 -0.68 21.95 -5.34
N ARG A 339 0.23 22.91 -5.15
CA ARG A 339 0.44 23.56 -3.85
C ARG A 339 0.48 25.07 -4.01
N VAL A 340 -0.28 25.76 -3.16
CA VAL A 340 -0.01 27.18 -2.90
C VAL A 340 1.15 27.20 -1.91
N SER A 341 2.27 27.79 -2.31
CA SER A 341 3.42 27.92 -1.41
C SER A 341 3.04 28.71 -0.16
N TYR A 342 3.41 28.24 1.04
CA TYR A 342 3.26 29.01 2.29
C TYR A 342 4.01 30.36 2.24
N LEU A 343 4.95 30.52 1.30
CA LEU A 343 5.65 31.77 1.01
C LEU A 343 4.82 32.77 0.18
N ASN A 344 3.63 32.40 -0.29
CA ASN A 344 2.73 33.29 -1.01
C ASN A 344 2.00 34.23 -0.04
N VAL A 345 2.76 35.12 0.62
CA VAL A 345 2.25 36.06 1.64
C VAL A 345 1.09 36.90 1.13
N LYS A 346 1.08 37.26 -0.17
CA LYS A 346 -0.01 38.01 -0.79
C LYS A 346 -1.33 37.23 -0.73
N PHE A 347 -1.29 35.96 -1.14
CA PHE A 347 -2.47 35.08 -1.12
C PHE A 347 -3.05 34.92 0.29
N PHE A 348 -2.23 34.62 1.31
CA PHE A 348 -2.72 34.47 2.68
C PHE A 348 -3.28 35.78 3.25
N LYS A 349 -2.70 36.94 2.90
CA LYS A 349 -3.26 38.25 3.29
C LYS A 349 -4.63 38.51 2.66
N GLU A 350 -4.81 38.14 1.39
CA GLU A 350 -6.08 38.27 0.69
C GLU A 350 -7.16 37.35 1.27
N LEU A 351 -6.81 36.09 1.59
CA LEU A 351 -7.71 35.18 2.30
C LEU A 351 -8.12 35.71 3.67
N LYS A 352 -7.15 36.19 4.46
CA LYS A 352 -7.42 36.78 5.77
C LYS A 352 -8.37 37.98 5.68
N ALA A 353 -8.21 38.84 4.66
CA ALA A 353 -9.11 39.97 4.43
C ALA A 353 -10.56 39.54 4.12
N LYS A 354 -10.76 38.31 3.62
CA LYS A 354 -12.07 37.69 3.38
C LYS A 354 -12.60 36.90 4.59
N GLY A 355 -11.89 36.90 5.72
CA GLY A 355 -12.25 36.13 6.92
C GLY A 355 -11.93 34.64 6.80
N LEU A 356 -10.94 34.27 5.97
CA LEU A 356 -10.52 32.91 5.68
C LEU A 356 -9.08 32.67 6.13
N ASP A 357 -8.72 33.08 7.35
CA ASP A 357 -7.35 32.99 7.87
C ASP A 357 -6.92 31.52 8.10
N VAL A 358 -5.82 31.13 7.45
CA VAL A 358 -5.27 29.77 7.47
C VAL A 358 -3.75 29.82 7.60
N GLU A 359 -3.18 28.86 8.31
CA GLU A 359 -1.73 28.71 8.46
C GLU A 359 -1.09 28.03 7.24
N ASN A 360 -1.81 27.10 6.62
CA ASN A 360 -1.33 26.36 5.45
C ASN A 360 -2.50 25.84 4.60
N ILE A 361 -2.24 25.63 3.31
CA ILE A 361 -3.21 25.11 2.34
C ILE A 361 -2.51 24.36 1.20
N ALA A 362 -3.10 23.25 0.74
CA ALA A 362 -2.64 22.52 -0.43
C ALA A 362 -3.83 21.97 -1.22
N SER A 363 -3.77 22.04 -2.56
CA SER A 363 -4.87 21.69 -3.45
C SER A 363 -4.38 20.79 -4.58
N TYR A 364 -4.69 19.49 -4.49
CA TYR A 364 -4.24 18.49 -5.43
C TYR A 364 -5.38 18.07 -6.34
N THR A 365 -5.13 18.08 -7.64
CA THR A 365 -6.07 17.50 -8.60
C THR A 365 -5.59 16.11 -9.00
N THR A 366 -6.49 15.14 -8.97
CA THR A 366 -6.33 13.81 -9.54
C THR A 366 -7.43 13.57 -10.56
N GLU A 367 -7.48 12.40 -11.20
CA GLU A 367 -8.64 11.99 -11.99
C GLU A 367 -9.87 11.62 -11.15
N ASP A 368 -9.68 11.41 -9.84
CA ASP A 368 -10.74 11.01 -8.92
C ASP A 368 -11.37 12.20 -8.21
N SER A 369 -10.58 13.25 -7.94
CA SER A 369 -11.03 14.40 -7.15
C SER A 369 -10.16 15.65 -7.33
N HIS A 370 -10.74 16.81 -7.04
CA HIS A 370 -10.01 17.96 -6.51
C HIS A 370 -9.98 17.83 -4.98
N TYR A 371 -8.79 17.61 -4.42
CA TYR A 371 -8.58 17.44 -2.99
C TYR A 371 -7.95 18.71 -2.41
N LEU A 372 -8.53 19.21 -1.33
CA LEU A 372 -8.05 20.38 -0.62
C LEU A 372 -7.81 20.03 0.85
N VAL A 373 -6.64 20.39 1.35
CA VAL A 373 -6.29 20.32 2.79
C VAL A 373 -5.82 21.68 3.26
N MET A 374 -6.30 22.10 4.42
CA MET A 374 -6.02 23.40 4.99
C MET A 374 -5.92 23.34 6.52
N THR A 375 -5.23 24.32 7.10
CA THR A 375 -5.12 24.48 8.55
C THR A 375 -5.66 25.85 8.96
N PRO A 376 -6.99 26.01 9.14
CA PRO A 376 -7.58 27.26 9.61
C PRO A 376 -7.21 27.57 11.06
N THR A 377 -7.15 28.86 11.37
CA THR A 377 -6.93 29.30 12.75
C THR A 377 -8.18 29.03 13.59
N LYS A 378 -8.01 28.73 14.89
CA LYS A 378 -9.13 28.55 15.82
C LYS A 378 -10.06 29.78 15.84
N ALA A 379 -9.48 30.98 15.80
CA ALA A 379 -10.23 32.23 15.78
C ALA A 379 -11.17 32.29 14.57
N THR A 380 -10.66 31.99 13.37
CA THR A 380 -11.48 31.93 12.15
C THR A 380 -12.59 30.89 12.24
N LEU A 381 -12.31 29.70 12.78
CA LEU A 381 -13.34 28.67 12.94
C LEU A 381 -14.49 29.10 13.86
N LEU A 382 -14.18 29.84 14.93
CA LEU A 382 -15.16 30.38 15.87
C LEU A 382 -15.95 31.55 15.25
N GLU A 383 -15.27 32.50 14.62
CA GLU A 383 -15.90 33.66 13.96
C GLU A 383 -16.85 33.24 12.83
N ARG A 384 -16.46 32.21 12.06
CA ARG A 384 -17.30 31.61 11.01
C ARG A 384 -18.36 30.67 11.56
N GLY A 385 -18.32 30.38 12.87
CA GLY A 385 -19.24 29.48 13.56
C GLY A 385 -19.12 28.02 13.15
N VAL A 386 -18.05 27.63 12.46
CA VAL A 386 -17.74 26.22 12.11
C VAL A 386 -17.59 25.40 13.39
N VAL A 387 -16.97 26.00 14.41
CA VAL A 387 -16.91 25.46 15.77
C VAL A 387 -17.80 26.31 16.67
N LYS A 388 -18.62 25.67 17.50
CA LYS A 388 -19.68 26.32 18.29
C LYS A 388 -19.15 26.97 19.57
N GLN A 389 -18.21 26.31 20.24
CA GLN A 389 -17.64 26.76 21.51
C GLN A 389 -16.11 26.72 21.45
N ASP A 390 -15.49 27.69 22.12
CA ASP A 390 -14.04 27.70 22.31
C ASP A 390 -13.65 26.70 23.40
N ILE A 391 -13.20 25.51 22.99
CA ILE A 391 -12.74 24.45 23.87
C ILE A 391 -11.21 24.37 23.82
N ALA A 392 -10.58 24.30 25.00
CA ALA A 392 -9.12 24.31 25.12
C ALA A 392 -8.46 23.02 24.61
N ASP A 393 -9.08 21.85 24.81
CA ASP A 393 -8.57 20.58 24.31
C ASP A 393 -8.82 20.46 22.78
N PRO A 394 -7.78 20.37 21.94
CA PRO A 394 -7.93 20.25 20.49
C PRO A 394 -8.73 19.02 20.06
N VAL A 395 -8.68 17.92 20.82
CA VAL A 395 -9.46 16.71 20.52
C VAL A 395 -10.94 16.99 20.72
N GLU A 396 -11.31 17.71 21.77
CA GLU A 396 -12.69 18.07 22.06
C GLU A 396 -13.22 19.18 21.16
N LEU A 397 -12.36 20.12 20.77
CA LEU A 397 -12.70 21.24 19.89
C LEU A 397 -13.35 20.77 18.58
N VAL A 398 -12.84 19.69 17.99
CA VAL A 398 -13.30 19.16 16.69
C VAL A 398 -14.30 18.00 16.81
N ARG A 399 -14.84 17.72 18.01
CA ARG A 399 -15.86 16.68 18.17
C ARG A 399 -17.15 17.02 17.41
N PRO A 400 -17.88 16.03 16.89
CA PRO A 400 -19.10 16.26 16.10
C PRO A 400 -20.10 17.19 16.78
N ASP A 401 -20.27 17.10 18.10
CA ASP A 401 -21.24 17.93 18.83
C ASP A 401 -20.85 19.41 18.87
N ASN A 402 -19.55 19.73 18.81
CA ASN A 402 -19.03 21.10 18.78
C ASN A 402 -18.85 21.65 17.36
N VAL A 403 -19.03 20.83 16.32
CA VAL A 403 -18.89 21.24 14.92
C VAL A 403 -20.27 21.51 14.31
N ASP A 404 -20.42 22.66 13.68
CA ASP A 404 -21.58 22.99 12.84
C ASP A 404 -21.29 22.49 11.41
N ARG A 405 -22.01 21.43 11.01
CA ARG A 405 -21.73 20.75 9.74
C ARG A 405 -22.08 21.61 8.53
N GLU A 406 -23.15 22.40 8.58
CA GLU A 406 -23.57 23.24 7.47
C GLU A 406 -22.54 24.35 7.24
N LYS A 407 -22.10 25.01 8.32
CA LYS A 407 -21.07 26.04 8.26
C LYS A 407 -19.71 25.49 7.84
N LEU A 408 -19.36 24.26 8.25
CA LEU A 408 -18.15 23.58 7.78
C LEU A 408 -18.17 23.40 6.26
N LEU A 409 -19.30 22.97 5.69
CA LEU A 409 -19.44 22.78 4.24
C LEU A 409 -19.36 24.12 3.49
N ALA A 410 -20.05 25.16 4.00
CA ALA A 410 -19.98 26.51 3.42
C ALA A 410 -18.54 27.06 3.44
N PHE A 411 -17.85 26.96 4.59
CA PHE A 411 -16.46 27.37 4.74
C PHE A 411 -15.54 26.62 3.77
N ALA A 412 -15.66 25.29 3.68
CA ALA A 412 -14.86 24.48 2.76
C ALA A 412 -15.11 24.87 1.29
N ARG A 413 -16.37 25.16 0.91
CA ARG A 413 -16.73 25.57 -0.45
C ARG A 413 -16.17 26.94 -0.80
N GLU A 414 -16.24 27.92 0.10
CA GLU A 414 -15.65 29.25 -0.08
C GLU A 414 -14.13 29.15 -0.27
N MET A 415 -13.45 28.40 0.60
CA MET A 415 -12.01 28.14 0.48
C MET A 415 -11.65 27.48 -0.86
N ALA A 416 -12.45 26.52 -1.30
CA ALA A 416 -12.26 25.84 -2.58
C ALA A 416 -12.37 26.79 -3.77
N THR A 417 -13.29 27.76 -3.73
CA THR A 417 -13.41 28.82 -4.75
C THR A 417 -12.16 29.70 -4.79
N GLU A 418 -11.60 30.06 -3.64
CA GLU A 418 -10.40 30.90 -3.55
C GLU A 418 -9.13 30.22 -4.10
N VAL A 419 -9.06 28.88 -4.05
CA VAL A 419 -7.97 28.11 -4.67
C VAL A 419 -8.29 27.67 -6.11
N GLY A 420 -9.38 28.18 -6.70
CA GLY A 420 -9.73 27.94 -8.10
C GLY A 420 -10.41 26.60 -8.39
N ILE A 421 -10.94 25.90 -7.39
CA ILE A 421 -11.79 24.71 -7.63
C ILE A 421 -13.12 25.20 -8.22
N PRO A 422 -13.52 24.71 -9.42
CA PRO A 422 -14.73 25.17 -10.10
C PRO A 422 -16.01 25.09 -9.25
N ALA A 423 -16.94 25.98 -9.55
CA ALA A 423 -18.22 26.06 -8.86
C ALA A 423 -19.14 24.87 -9.20
N ASP A 424 -18.91 24.20 -10.33
CA ASP A 424 -19.62 22.98 -10.76
C ASP A 424 -19.01 21.68 -10.19
N SER A 425 -17.93 21.78 -9.42
CA SER A 425 -17.37 20.66 -8.67
C SER A 425 -18.08 20.50 -7.32
N ASP A 426 -19.00 19.54 -7.24
CA ASP A 426 -19.71 19.18 -6.01
C ASP A 426 -18.82 18.38 -5.05
N PHE A 427 -19.16 18.38 -3.76
CA PHE A 427 -18.48 17.51 -2.80
C PHE A 427 -18.69 16.03 -3.16
N LEU A 428 -17.60 15.26 -3.18
CA LEU A 428 -17.70 13.81 -3.38
C LEU A 428 -18.38 13.14 -2.18
N PRO A 429 -19.10 12.03 -2.39
CA PRO A 429 -19.70 11.29 -1.30
C PRO A 429 -18.64 10.46 -0.54
N MET A 430 -18.63 10.58 0.78
CA MET A 430 -17.89 9.72 1.70
C MET A 430 -18.84 8.69 2.32
N ARG A 431 -18.34 7.47 2.57
CA ARG A 431 -19.06 6.39 3.26
C ARG A 431 -18.16 5.62 4.23
N SER A 432 -18.73 5.06 5.29
CA SER A 432 -18.02 4.23 6.27
C SER A 432 -17.98 2.74 5.94
N SER A 433 -18.97 2.25 5.18
CA SER A 433 -19.12 0.86 4.74
C SER A 433 -19.71 0.83 3.33
N LYS A 434 -19.59 -0.32 2.65
CA LYS A 434 -20.05 -0.48 1.25
C LYS A 434 -21.51 -0.03 1.04
N ASP A 435 -22.40 -0.49 1.93
CA ASP A 435 -23.85 -0.25 1.89
C ASP A 435 -24.32 0.84 2.89
N GLY A 436 -23.37 1.61 3.44
CA GLY A 436 -23.66 2.66 4.42
C GLY A 436 -24.20 3.96 3.80
N ALA A 437 -24.76 4.82 4.65
CA ALA A 437 -25.15 6.17 4.23
C ALA A 437 -23.95 6.97 3.72
N THR A 438 -24.22 7.90 2.80
CA THR A 438 -23.21 8.82 2.24
C THR A 438 -23.40 10.23 2.76
N TRP A 439 -22.30 10.98 2.87
CA TRP A 439 -22.32 12.41 3.19
C TRP A 439 -21.22 13.15 2.41
N PRO A 440 -21.29 14.49 2.28
CA PRO A 440 -20.24 15.27 1.64
C PRO A 440 -18.87 15.04 2.30
N ASP A 441 -17.86 14.72 1.49
CA ASP A 441 -16.50 14.42 1.91
C ASP A 441 -15.77 15.69 2.35
N VAL A 442 -16.11 16.12 3.56
CA VAL A 442 -15.44 17.16 4.34
C VAL A 442 -15.19 16.64 5.74
N GLY A 443 -13.94 16.68 6.17
CA GLY A 443 -13.49 16.25 7.49
C GLY A 443 -12.75 17.37 8.20
N ILE A 444 -12.90 17.42 9.53
CA ILE A 444 -12.15 18.31 10.43
C ILE A 444 -11.41 17.45 11.46
N PHE A 445 -10.14 17.76 11.71
CA PHE A 445 -9.21 16.89 12.45
C PHE A 445 -8.32 17.70 13.40
N ASP A 446 -7.94 17.07 14.51
CA ASP A 446 -6.86 17.56 15.36
C ASP A 446 -5.50 17.20 14.74
N PHE A 447 -4.68 18.22 14.43
CA PHE A 447 -3.31 18.06 13.95
C PHE A 447 -2.25 18.40 15.03
N THR A 448 -2.67 18.77 16.24
CA THR A 448 -1.83 19.23 17.36
C THR A 448 -0.86 18.17 17.86
N GLY A 449 -1.39 16.99 18.19
CA GLY A 449 -0.60 15.86 18.67
C GLY A 449 -0.12 14.99 17.51
N LYS A 450 1.14 14.54 17.57
CA LYS A 450 1.66 13.48 16.70
C LYS A 450 2.23 12.38 17.56
N THR A 451 1.67 11.18 17.43
CA THR A 451 2.06 10.02 18.23
C THR A 451 3.07 9.15 17.50
N MET A 452 4.05 8.63 18.22
CA MET A 452 5.02 7.68 17.67
C MET A 452 5.40 6.63 18.71
N ALA A 453 5.60 5.39 18.27
CA ALA A 453 6.11 4.34 19.15
C ALA A 453 7.59 4.58 19.48
N THR A 454 8.05 4.08 20.62
CA THR A 454 9.46 4.17 21.02
C THR A 454 10.34 3.18 20.26
N GLU A 455 9.76 2.07 19.83
CA GLU A 455 10.46 0.98 19.14
C GLU A 455 9.59 0.42 18.01
N PRO A 456 10.19 -0.09 16.92
CA PRO A 456 9.44 -0.57 15.75
C PRO A 456 8.95 -2.01 15.88
N SER A 457 9.58 -2.84 16.73
CA SER A 457 9.22 -4.25 16.86
C SER A 457 9.68 -4.86 18.19
N LYS A 458 9.07 -5.98 18.56
CA LYS A 458 9.33 -6.78 19.76
C LYS A 458 9.30 -8.27 19.42
N ILE A 459 10.00 -9.08 20.21
CA ILE A 459 9.84 -10.54 20.21
C ILE A 459 9.21 -10.97 21.52
N LEU A 460 8.11 -11.72 21.43
CA LEU A 460 7.48 -12.40 22.57
C LEU A 460 7.86 -13.88 22.51
N THR A 461 8.09 -14.49 23.67
CA THR A 461 8.36 -15.93 23.73
C THR A 461 7.40 -16.64 24.64
N GLU A 462 7.07 -17.87 24.26
CA GLU A 462 6.17 -18.76 24.99
C GLU A 462 6.70 -20.18 24.91
N THR A 463 6.24 -21.05 25.81
CA THR A 463 6.56 -22.48 25.74
C THR A 463 5.37 -23.29 25.21
N TYR A 464 5.62 -24.32 24.42
CA TYR A 464 4.61 -25.26 23.92
C TYR A 464 5.12 -26.71 24.06
N THR A 465 4.18 -27.66 24.06
CA THR A 465 4.51 -29.10 24.03
C THR A 465 4.30 -29.61 22.62
N ASP A 466 5.39 -29.93 21.94
CA ASP A 466 5.37 -30.39 20.56
C ASP A 466 4.50 -31.64 20.41
N ALA A 467 3.46 -31.56 19.57
CA ALA A 467 2.46 -32.62 19.42
C ALA A 467 3.06 -33.96 18.94
N GLU A 468 4.13 -33.88 18.14
CA GLU A 468 4.75 -35.06 17.52
C GLU A 468 5.77 -35.71 18.46
N THR A 469 6.58 -34.91 19.14
CA THR A 469 7.70 -35.39 19.95
C THR A 469 7.43 -35.40 21.45
N GLY A 470 6.31 -34.82 21.91
CA GLY A 470 5.98 -34.64 23.32
C GLY A 470 6.95 -33.73 24.09
N SER A 471 7.90 -33.10 23.39
CA SER A 471 8.98 -32.33 23.99
C SER A 471 8.53 -30.89 24.25
N ARG A 472 8.93 -30.35 25.40
CA ARG A 472 8.70 -28.94 25.74
C ARG A 472 9.68 -28.05 24.97
N ARG A 473 9.17 -27.11 24.17
CA ARG A 473 9.96 -26.24 23.28
C ARG A 473 9.55 -24.78 23.43
N GLU A 474 10.48 -23.86 23.23
CA GLU A 474 10.19 -22.42 23.14
C GLU A 474 9.71 -22.06 21.73
N LYS A 475 8.82 -21.09 21.64
CA LYS A 475 8.38 -20.46 20.38
C LYS A 475 8.50 -18.95 20.49
N SER A 476 8.76 -18.31 19.36
CA SER A 476 8.89 -16.85 19.26
C SER A 476 7.82 -16.24 18.36
N LEU A 477 7.27 -15.10 18.76
CA LEU A 477 6.40 -14.25 17.95
C LEU A 477 7.08 -12.90 17.74
N LEU A 478 7.37 -12.55 16.49
CA LEU A 478 7.74 -11.17 16.13
C LEU A 478 6.46 -10.33 16.04
N VAL A 479 6.39 -9.24 16.79
CA VAL A 479 5.35 -8.20 16.66
C VAL A 479 6.00 -6.93 16.13
N ALA A 480 5.54 -6.39 15.01
CA ALA A 480 6.09 -5.19 14.40
C ALA A 480 5.01 -4.13 14.14
N LEU A 481 5.36 -2.85 14.32
CA LEU A 481 4.52 -1.71 13.96
C LEU A 481 4.98 -1.13 12.62
N VAL A 482 4.04 -0.78 11.74
CA VAL A 482 4.36 -0.12 10.46
C VAL A 482 3.40 1.03 10.18
N GLY A 483 3.85 2.00 9.38
CA GLY A 483 3.05 3.16 8.97
C GLY A 483 2.61 4.03 10.14
N ASP A 484 1.39 4.55 10.07
CA ASP A 484 0.83 5.46 11.09
C ASP A 484 0.69 4.81 12.48
N ALA A 485 0.69 3.47 12.56
CA ALA A 485 0.77 2.78 13.85
C ALA A 485 2.15 2.94 14.50
N LEU A 486 3.21 3.10 13.71
CA LEU A 486 4.57 3.36 14.18
C LEU A 486 4.84 4.86 14.36
N VAL A 487 4.60 5.69 13.33
CA VAL A 487 4.77 7.14 13.37
C VAL A 487 3.62 7.84 12.65
N GLU A 488 2.89 8.67 13.38
CA GLU A 488 1.82 9.47 12.80
C GLU A 488 2.38 10.57 11.86
N PRO A 489 1.88 10.67 10.62
CA PRO A 489 2.36 11.67 9.66
C PRO A 489 1.71 13.04 9.89
N PHE A 490 2.44 14.10 9.54
CA PHE A 490 1.85 15.43 9.36
C PHE A 490 1.53 15.64 7.89
N TRP A 491 0.27 15.48 7.50
CA TRP A 491 -0.16 15.40 6.10
C TRP A 491 0.34 16.54 5.21
N PRO A 492 0.38 17.82 5.67
CA PRO A 492 0.86 18.92 4.84
C PRO A 492 2.34 18.81 4.42
N THR A 493 3.15 18.00 5.10
CA THR A 493 4.55 17.74 4.68
C THR A 493 4.65 16.71 3.55
N GLY A 494 3.60 15.94 3.28
CA GLY A 494 3.59 14.91 2.23
C GLY A 494 4.46 13.68 2.54
N THR A 495 4.81 13.45 3.80
CA THR A 495 5.80 12.42 4.21
C THR A 495 5.19 11.05 4.56
N GLY A 496 3.86 10.92 4.59
CA GLY A 496 3.18 9.72 5.08
C GLY A 496 3.57 8.44 4.34
N TRP A 497 3.53 8.46 3.00
CA TRP A 497 3.92 7.29 2.21
C TRP A 497 5.39 6.94 2.38
N ALA A 498 6.29 7.91 2.25
CA ALA A 498 7.73 7.67 2.35
C ALA A 498 8.12 7.01 3.68
N ARG A 499 7.57 7.51 4.81
CA ARG A 499 7.77 6.91 6.14
C ARG A 499 7.17 5.52 6.25
N GLY A 500 5.95 5.35 5.73
CA GLY A 500 5.27 4.06 5.69
C GLY A 500 6.06 3.00 4.91
N ASN A 501 6.49 3.32 3.68
CA ASN A 501 7.30 2.45 2.85
C ASN A 501 8.66 2.16 3.51
N GLY A 502 9.29 3.17 4.11
CA GLY A 502 10.51 3.01 4.91
C GLY A 502 10.34 2.02 6.07
N SER A 503 9.23 2.09 6.82
CA SER A 503 8.94 1.14 7.90
C SER A 503 8.75 -0.31 7.40
N CYS A 504 8.22 -0.49 6.19
CA CYS A 504 8.12 -1.82 5.57
C CYS A 504 9.50 -2.37 5.19
N LYS A 505 10.39 -1.52 4.64
CA LYS A 505 11.77 -1.89 4.32
C LYS A 505 12.53 -2.27 5.60
N LEU A 506 12.35 -1.51 6.68
CA LEU A 506 12.92 -1.80 7.99
C LEU A 506 12.46 -3.17 8.53
N LEU A 507 11.16 -3.49 8.44
CA LEU A 507 10.62 -4.81 8.79
C LEU A 507 11.32 -5.93 8.00
N GLY A 508 11.48 -5.76 6.68
CA GLY A 508 12.19 -6.72 5.84
C GLY A 508 13.64 -6.93 6.26
N ASP A 509 14.33 -5.85 6.65
CA ASP A 509 15.71 -5.92 7.15
C ASP A 509 15.78 -6.66 8.50
N THR A 510 14.87 -6.37 9.44
CA THR A 510 14.76 -7.07 10.73
C THR A 510 14.59 -8.57 10.55
N LEU A 511 13.68 -8.98 9.68
CA LEU A 511 13.43 -10.39 9.40
C LEU A 511 14.64 -11.09 8.78
N ARG A 512 15.35 -10.40 7.88
CA ARG A 512 16.56 -10.94 7.24
C ARG A 512 17.70 -11.16 8.25
N GLU A 513 17.84 -10.25 9.22
CA GLU A 513 18.88 -10.32 10.24
C GLU A 513 18.58 -11.33 11.34
N LEU A 514 17.32 -11.42 11.78
CA LEU A 514 16.84 -12.50 12.65
C LEU A 514 17.05 -13.88 12.00
N GLY A 515 16.89 -13.94 10.68
CA GLY A 515 17.14 -15.13 9.88
C GLY A 515 15.88 -15.96 9.60
N PRO A 516 16.02 -17.04 8.82
CA PRO A 516 14.87 -17.77 8.28
C PRO A 516 14.20 -18.72 9.28
N ASP A 517 14.79 -18.95 10.45
CA ASP A 517 14.31 -19.92 11.45
C ASP A 517 13.70 -19.21 12.67
N PRO A 518 12.35 -19.17 12.79
CA PRO A 518 11.67 -18.54 13.92
C PRO A 518 12.02 -19.12 15.28
N ALA A 519 12.41 -20.40 15.34
CA ALA A 519 12.80 -21.04 16.60
C ALA A 519 14.07 -20.41 17.20
N ARG A 520 14.88 -19.74 16.37
CA ARG A 520 16.18 -19.16 16.75
C ARG A 520 16.17 -17.64 16.84
N TRP A 521 15.04 -16.98 16.57
CA TRP A 521 14.97 -15.52 16.60
C TRP A 521 15.37 -14.94 17.95
N ARG A 522 15.05 -15.62 19.06
CA ARG A 522 15.42 -15.17 20.40
C ARG A 522 16.93 -15.04 20.60
N GLU A 523 17.73 -15.90 19.95
CA GLU A 523 19.20 -15.89 20.07
C GLU A 523 19.83 -14.57 19.58
N LYS A 524 19.18 -13.87 18.65
CA LYS A 524 19.68 -12.64 18.02
C LYS A 524 18.81 -11.41 18.31
N ALA A 525 17.67 -11.60 18.96
CA ALA A 525 16.65 -10.58 19.16
C ALA A 525 17.23 -9.29 19.74
N ASP A 526 17.99 -9.39 20.84
CA ASP A 526 18.45 -8.20 21.56
C ASP A 526 19.39 -7.33 20.71
N VAL A 527 20.23 -7.94 19.86
CA VAL A 527 21.16 -7.22 18.97
C VAL A 527 20.41 -6.65 17.75
N VAL A 528 19.60 -7.47 17.09
CA VAL A 528 18.92 -7.10 15.85
C VAL A 528 17.85 -6.04 16.12
N LEU A 529 17.00 -6.22 17.12
CA LEU A 529 15.96 -5.26 17.45
C LEU A 529 16.55 -3.92 17.87
N LYS A 530 17.67 -3.91 18.62
CA LYS A 530 18.37 -2.69 18.99
C LYS A 530 18.94 -1.95 17.78
N LEU A 531 19.57 -2.66 16.85
CA LEU A 531 20.10 -2.08 15.61
C LEU A 531 18.98 -1.42 14.79
N HIS A 532 17.83 -2.07 14.67
CA HIS A 532 16.69 -1.52 13.92
C HIS A 532 15.96 -0.41 14.67
N GLU A 533 15.96 -0.41 16.00
CA GLU A 533 15.54 0.74 16.80
C GLU A 533 16.42 1.96 16.50
N ASP A 534 17.74 1.79 16.42
CA ASP A 534 18.66 2.90 16.12
C ASP A 534 18.46 3.43 14.68
N HIS A 535 18.19 2.55 13.71
CA HIS A 535 17.81 2.94 12.34
C HIS A 535 16.46 3.68 12.33
N TYR A 536 15.49 3.22 13.10
CA TYR A 536 14.22 3.90 13.28
C TYR A 536 14.38 5.29 13.90
N VAL A 537 15.26 5.46 14.89
CA VAL A 537 15.54 6.76 15.51
C VAL A 537 16.10 7.76 14.48
N ARG A 538 16.91 7.30 13.51
CA ARG A 538 17.38 8.14 12.40
C ARG A 538 16.23 8.55 11.46
N LEU A 539 15.35 7.59 11.09
CA LEU A 539 14.13 7.90 10.32
C LEU A 539 13.24 8.92 11.05
N LYS A 540 13.21 8.87 12.39
CA LYS A 540 12.48 9.80 13.25
C LYS A 540 13.13 11.19 13.31
N SER A 541 14.46 11.32 13.44
CA SER A 541 15.11 12.63 13.60
C SER A 541 15.02 13.50 12.35
N GLU A 542 15.16 12.91 11.16
CA GLU A 542 14.98 13.58 9.86
C GLU A 542 13.52 14.04 9.64
N SER A 543 12.58 13.43 10.36
CA SER A 543 11.14 13.63 10.21
C SER A 543 10.56 14.82 10.99
N TYR A 544 11.23 15.28 12.07
CA TYR A 544 10.76 16.39 12.92
C TYR A 544 11.48 17.72 12.67
N ALA A 545 12.71 17.69 12.14
CA ALA A 545 13.40 18.91 11.71
C ALA A 545 12.61 19.75 10.67
N PRO A 546 11.81 19.16 9.76
CA PRO A 546 10.90 19.92 8.91
C PRO A 546 9.67 20.43 9.66
N MET A 547 9.19 19.72 10.68
CA MET A 547 7.97 20.09 11.40
C MET A 547 8.15 21.35 12.24
N SER A 548 9.28 21.52 12.93
CA SER A 548 9.60 22.78 13.63
C SER A 548 9.70 23.96 12.66
N ARG A 549 10.34 23.75 11.50
CA ARG A 549 10.45 24.77 10.43
C ARG A 549 9.11 25.12 9.80
N VAL A 550 8.25 24.13 9.55
CA VAL A 550 6.92 24.32 8.93
C VAL A 550 5.93 24.94 9.92
N MET A 551 6.04 24.62 11.22
CA MET A 551 5.21 25.21 12.29
C MET A 551 5.78 26.55 12.81
N GLY A 552 6.83 27.10 12.20
CA GLY A 552 7.40 28.39 12.59
C GLY A 552 8.04 28.42 13.99
N VAL A 553 8.35 27.25 14.58
CA VAL A 553 9.04 27.16 15.87
C VAL A 553 10.54 27.21 15.59
N SER A 554 11.11 28.43 15.71
CA SER A 554 12.55 28.69 15.65
C SER A 554 13.28 28.16 16.87
#